data_AF-A0A484ZGW9-F1
#
_entry.id   AF-A0A484ZGW9-F1
#
_cell.length_a   1.000
_cell.length_b   1.000
_cell.length_c   1.000
_cell.angle_alpha   90.00
_cell.angle_beta   90.00
_cell.angle_gamma   90.00
#
_symmetry.space_group_name_H-M   'P 1'
#
loop_
_entity.id
_entity.type
_entity.pdbx_description
1 polymer ?
#
loop_
_entity_poly.entity_id
_entity_poly.type
_entity_poly.pdbx_seq_one_letter_code
_entity_poly.pdbx_strand_id
1 'polypeptide(L)'
;MKLRITKTAASVSCVLGVLTLMMGSVGVNAKLSPSTGTIEGRAPTATGTLSVLFPDGATSVTNNAVVNAAMKPSDFKVSTSVLTLQDLDGDTGLSSSLDTAAVTWVWTYNGIGLTSDQLAESFSANFSGKTLTVSASAPVTVSSLTGAPTTSGPQPLSSATYSLVVPVAPTVRVNGASFAINSDSHKPALVRRNSSSGWTGPARLVTAITRSPLTRLHRGSRLTPQRAS
;
A
#
# COMPACT_ATOMS: atom_id res chain seq x y z
N MET A 1 -71.06 -61.08 51.56
CA MET A 1 -70.54 -61.61 50.28
C MET A 1 -69.01 -61.60 50.32
N LYS A 2 -68.35 -62.74 50.11
CA LYS A 2 -66.89 -62.88 50.08
C LYS A 2 -66.47 -63.12 48.62
N LEU A 3 -65.75 -62.18 48.02
CA LEU A 3 -65.26 -62.27 46.64
C LEU A 3 -64.11 -63.30 46.59
N ARG A 4 -64.30 -64.41 45.86
CA ARG A 4 -63.23 -65.39 45.59
C ARG A 4 -62.57 -65.04 44.25
N ILE A 5 -61.30 -64.67 44.29
CA ILE A 5 -60.46 -64.48 43.10
C ILE A 5 -59.88 -65.84 42.72
N THR A 6 -60.27 -66.37 41.57
CA THR A 6 -59.78 -67.64 41.02
C THR A 6 -58.44 -67.43 40.30
N LYS A 7 -57.47 -68.33 40.55
CA LYS A 7 -56.07 -68.30 40.04
C LYS A 7 -55.92 -68.08 38.53
N THR A 8 -56.96 -68.33 37.75
CA THR A 8 -57.00 -68.17 36.29
C THR A 8 -57.06 -66.71 35.82
N ALA A 9 -57.59 -65.79 36.63
CA ALA A 9 -57.65 -64.36 36.27
C ALA A 9 -56.26 -63.68 36.32
N ALA A 10 -55.35 -64.19 37.15
CA ALA A 10 -54.00 -63.65 37.27
C ALA A 10 -53.09 -64.01 36.07
N SER A 11 -53.31 -65.16 35.41
CA SER A 11 -52.47 -65.56 34.28
C SER A 11 -52.82 -64.81 32.99
N VAL A 12 -54.10 -64.51 32.75
CA VAL A 12 -54.54 -63.81 31.54
C VAL A 12 -54.06 -62.35 31.52
N SER A 13 -54.08 -61.65 32.65
CA SER A 13 -53.52 -60.28 32.75
C SER A 13 -52.00 -60.25 32.60
N CYS A 14 -51.29 -61.28 33.05
CA CYS A 14 -49.83 -61.35 32.91
C CYS A 14 -49.42 -61.63 31.46
N VAL A 15 -50.13 -62.52 30.76
CA VAL A 15 -49.87 -62.83 29.34
C VAL A 15 -50.19 -61.64 28.44
N LEU A 16 -51.29 -60.92 28.69
CA LEU A 16 -51.64 -59.73 27.90
C LEU A 16 -50.68 -58.55 28.16
N GLY A 17 -50.23 -58.38 29.40
CA GLY A 17 -49.22 -57.38 29.78
C GLY A 17 -47.83 -57.65 29.17
N VAL A 18 -47.41 -58.92 29.09
CA VAL A 18 -46.16 -59.29 28.42
C VAL A 18 -46.26 -59.12 26.91
N LEU A 19 -47.39 -59.47 26.28
CA LEU A 19 -47.57 -59.30 24.84
C LEU A 19 -47.57 -57.83 24.42
N THR A 20 -48.14 -56.93 25.23
CA THR A 20 -48.11 -55.48 24.97
C THR A 20 -46.73 -54.86 25.18
N LEU A 21 -45.93 -55.37 26.13
CA LEU A 21 -44.52 -54.97 26.27
C LEU A 21 -43.67 -55.35 25.05
N MET A 22 -43.93 -56.53 24.46
CA MET A 22 -43.17 -57.04 23.32
C MET A 22 -43.47 -56.30 22.00
N MET A 23 -44.63 -55.63 21.90
CA MET A 23 -45.03 -54.84 20.72
C MET A 23 -44.63 -53.35 20.82
N GLY A 24 -44.12 -52.90 21.98
CA GLY A 24 -43.85 -51.49 22.26
C GLY A 24 -42.49 -50.93 21.79
N SER A 25 -41.68 -51.72 21.09
CA SER A 25 -40.33 -51.30 20.67
C SER A 25 -40.17 -51.26 19.15
N VAL A 26 -40.99 -50.46 18.47
CA VAL A 26 -40.59 -49.95 17.16
C VAL A 26 -39.47 -48.95 17.39
N GLY A 27 -38.22 -49.41 17.29
CA GLY A 27 -37.07 -48.54 17.31
C GLY A 27 -37.19 -47.52 16.19
N VAL A 28 -37.56 -46.28 16.51
CA VAL A 28 -37.50 -45.17 15.57
C VAL A 28 -36.02 -44.89 15.35
N ASN A 29 -35.48 -45.46 14.28
CA ASN A 29 -34.12 -45.19 13.85
C ASN A 29 -34.11 -43.80 13.20
N ALA A 30 -33.66 -42.80 13.93
CA ALA A 30 -33.40 -41.49 13.35
C ALA A 30 -32.17 -41.63 12.42
N LYS A 31 -32.42 -41.63 11.11
CA LYS A 31 -31.35 -41.57 10.12
C LYS A 31 -30.88 -40.11 10.02
N LEU A 32 -29.74 -39.80 10.62
CA LEU A 32 -29.03 -38.56 10.33
C LEU A 32 -28.73 -38.55 8.83
N SER A 33 -29.29 -37.56 8.11
CA SER A 33 -28.90 -37.34 6.72
C SER A 33 -27.41 -37.00 6.67
N PRO A 34 -26.72 -37.31 5.55
CA PRO A 34 -25.37 -36.84 5.33
C PRO A 34 -25.30 -35.32 5.57
N SER A 35 -24.15 -34.83 6.04
CA SER A 35 -23.90 -33.39 6.10
C SER A 35 -24.22 -32.78 4.73
N THR A 36 -25.12 -31.80 4.69
CA THR A 36 -25.16 -30.89 3.55
C THR A 36 -23.82 -30.14 3.52
N GLY A 37 -23.29 -29.85 2.33
CA GLY A 37 -22.10 -29.02 2.21
C GLY A 37 -22.31 -27.64 2.82
N THR A 38 -21.23 -26.88 3.02
CA THR A 38 -21.32 -25.49 3.47
C THR A 38 -22.03 -24.65 2.42
N ILE A 39 -23.07 -23.94 2.82
CA ILE A 39 -23.68 -22.89 2.01
C ILE A 39 -22.93 -21.61 2.35
N GLU A 40 -22.04 -21.20 1.46
CA GLU A 40 -21.42 -19.88 1.54
C GLU A 40 -22.40 -18.84 0.98
N GLY A 41 -22.44 -17.66 1.59
CA GLY A 41 -23.26 -16.53 1.15
C GLY A 41 -22.79 -15.95 -0.18
N ARG A 42 -23.09 -14.67 -0.45
CA ARG A 42 -22.62 -14.00 -1.66
C ARG A 42 -21.28 -13.33 -1.44
N ALA A 43 -20.45 -13.33 -2.49
CA ALA A 43 -19.15 -12.69 -2.43
C ALA A 43 -19.29 -11.17 -2.28
N PRO A 44 -18.59 -10.53 -1.32
CA PRO A 44 -18.62 -9.09 -1.18
C PRO A 44 -17.90 -8.38 -2.33
N THR A 45 -18.13 -7.08 -2.46
CA THR A 45 -17.52 -6.21 -3.47
C THR A 45 -16.88 -4.98 -2.84
N ALA A 46 -15.87 -4.42 -3.50
CA ALA A 46 -15.27 -3.13 -3.14
C ALA A 46 -15.42 -2.14 -4.30
N THR A 47 -15.75 -0.90 -3.95
CA THR A 47 -15.67 0.25 -4.86
C THR A 47 -14.85 1.36 -4.24
N GLY A 48 -14.15 2.13 -5.06
CA GLY A 48 -13.27 3.20 -4.61
C GLY A 48 -12.24 3.57 -5.68
N THR A 49 -11.30 4.42 -5.31
CA THR A 49 -10.21 4.84 -6.20
C THR A 49 -8.87 4.52 -5.58
N LEU A 50 -7.91 4.18 -6.45
CA LEU A 50 -6.51 4.04 -6.06
C LEU A 50 -5.86 5.42 -6.04
N SER A 51 -5.02 5.68 -5.04
CA SER A 51 -4.16 6.86 -4.97
C SER A 51 -2.73 6.47 -5.33
N VAL A 52 -2.08 7.27 -6.17
CA VAL A 52 -0.64 7.18 -6.40
C VAL A 52 0.06 7.97 -5.30
N LEU A 53 1.10 7.40 -4.72
CA LEU A 53 1.91 7.98 -3.65
C LEU A 53 3.33 8.23 -4.14
N PHE A 54 3.95 9.28 -3.61
CA PHE A 54 5.38 9.49 -3.74
C PHE A 54 6.17 8.34 -3.08
N PRO A 55 7.48 8.20 -3.37
CA PRO A 55 8.32 7.16 -2.79
C PRO A 55 8.38 7.14 -1.26
N ASP A 56 8.05 8.26 -0.60
CA ASP A 56 7.90 8.34 0.86
C ASP A 56 6.79 7.42 1.41
N GLY A 57 5.86 6.98 0.56
CA GLY A 57 4.74 6.11 0.91
C GLY A 57 3.65 6.79 1.75
N ALA A 58 3.67 8.12 1.86
CA ALA A 58 2.71 8.87 2.68
C ALA A 58 2.06 10.02 1.91
N THR A 59 2.80 10.68 1.03
CA THR A 59 2.30 11.84 0.29
C THR A 59 1.62 11.38 -1.00
N SER A 60 0.34 11.71 -1.15
CA SER A 60 -0.38 11.46 -2.40
C SER A 60 0.11 12.37 -3.53
N VAL A 61 0.25 11.79 -4.72
CA VAL A 61 0.49 12.53 -5.95
C VAL A 61 -0.76 13.31 -6.32
N THR A 62 -0.57 14.57 -6.67
CA THR A 62 -1.60 15.45 -7.22
C THR A 62 -1.24 15.85 -8.64
N ASN A 63 -2.24 16.31 -9.40
CA ASN A 63 -2.01 16.72 -10.78
C ASN A 63 -1.07 17.93 -10.84
N ASN A 64 -0.10 17.89 -11.77
CA ASN A 64 0.99 18.84 -11.93
C ASN A 64 1.95 18.94 -10.73
N ALA A 65 2.02 17.90 -9.89
CA ALA A 65 2.99 17.89 -8.79
C ALA A 65 4.43 17.93 -9.33
N VAL A 66 5.29 18.69 -8.66
CA VAL A 66 6.71 18.78 -8.99
C VAL A 66 7.44 17.65 -8.28
N VAL A 67 8.12 16.79 -9.03
CA VAL A 67 8.90 15.68 -8.47
C VAL A 67 10.31 16.13 -8.08
N ASN A 68 10.93 15.44 -7.13
CA ASN A 68 12.37 15.55 -6.96
C ASN A 68 13.06 14.86 -8.14
N ALA A 69 13.96 15.55 -8.84
CA ALA A 69 14.62 15.03 -10.03
C ALA A 69 15.49 13.78 -9.77
N ALA A 70 15.88 13.53 -8.51
CA ALA A 70 16.61 12.33 -8.13
C ALA A 70 15.71 11.09 -7.91
N MET A 71 14.39 11.25 -7.83
CA MET A 71 13.45 10.14 -7.70
C MET A 71 13.37 9.33 -9.00
N LYS A 72 12.97 8.07 -8.87
CA LYS A 72 12.75 7.15 -9.98
C LYS A 72 11.26 6.86 -10.14
N PRO A 73 10.75 6.71 -11.38
CA PRO A 73 9.37 6.26 -11.62
C PRO A 73 9.01 4.96 -10.89
N SER A 74 9.95 4.00 -10.83
CA SER A 74 9.75 2.68 -10.20
C SER A 74 9.53 2.72 -8.69
N ASP A 75 9.90 3.82 -8.03
CA ASP A 75 9.86 3.91 -6.57
C ASP A 75 8.50 4.42 -6.05
N PHE A 76 7.59 4.79 -6.95
CA PHE A 76 6.24 5.23 -6.59
C PHE A 76 5.42 4.08 -6.05
N LYS A 77 4.45 4.42 -5.19
CA LYS A 77 3.62 3.44 -4.48
C LYS A 77 2.15 3.74 -4.69
N VAL A 78 1.29 2.82 -4.28
CA VAL A 78 -0.15 3.03 -4.31
C VAL A 78 -0.76 2.79 -2.95
N SER A 79 -1.90 3.41 -2.69
CA SER A 79 -2.73 3.13 -1.54
C SER A 79 -4.21 3.34 -1.86
N THR A 80 -5.05 2.83 -0.98
CA THR A 80 -6.49 3.10 -0.96
C THR A 80 -6.82 3.77 0.36
N SER A 81 -7.37 4.98 0.33
CA SER A 81 -7.73 5.72 1.55
C SER A 81 -9.18 5.51 1.97
N VAL A 82 -10.08 5.25 1.02
CA VAL A 82 -11.50 4.97 1.29
C VAL A 82 -12.01 3.93 0.29
N LEU A 83 -12.34 2.73 0.78
CA LEU A 83 -13.07 1.73 0.03
C LEU A 83 -14.46 1.59 0.61
N THR A 84 -15.46 1.55 -0.26
CA THR A 84 -16.82 1.18 0.10
C THR A 84 -16.96 -0.32 -0.14
N LEU A 85 -17.04 -1.07 0.95
CA LEU A 85 -17.27 -2.53 0.92
C LEU A 85 -18.77 -2.78 1.00
N GLN A 86 -19.27 -3.67 0.15
CA GLN A 86 -20.69 -3.98 0.07
C GLN A 86 -20.88 -5.49 -0.05
N ASP A 87 -21.89 -5.99 0.66
CA ASP A 87 -22.44 -7.31 0.43
C ASP A 87 -23.92 -7.21 0.07
N LEU A 88 -24.40 -8.11 -0.79
CA LEU A 88 -25.73 -8.03 -1.39
C LEU A 88 -26.84 -8.51 -0.45
N ASP A 89 -26.52 -9.38 0.51
CA ASP A 89 -27.43 -9.85 1.55
C ASP A 89 -27.24 -9.11 2.89
N GLY A 90 -26.34 -8.12 2.93
CA GLY A 90 -26.23 -7.16 4.04
C GLY A 90 -25.30 -7.60 5.16
N ASP A 91 -24.41 -8.56 4.91
CA ASP A 91 -23.38 -8.94 5.88
C ASP A 91 -22.48 -7.74 6.25
N THR A 92 -22.09 -7.73 7.53
CA THR A 92 -21.26 -6.67 8.11
C THR A 92 -19.92 -7.24 8.56
N GLY A 93 -18.96 -6.37 8.85
CA GLY A 93 -17.61 -6.80 9.24
C GLY A 93 -16.74 -7.27 8.07
N LEU A 94 -17.04 -6.80 6.86
CA LEU A 94 -16.23 -7.04 5.67
C LEU A 94 -14.81 -6.47 5.86
N SER A 95 -13.83 -7.15 5.29
CA SER A 95 -12.43 -6.69 5.28
C SER A 95 -11.89 -6.67 3.85
N SER A 96 -10.85 -5.87 3.61
CA SER A 96 -10.23 -5.77 2.29
C SER A 96 -8.71 -5.76 2.39
N SER A 97 -8.07 -6.27 1.34
CA SER A 97 -6.62 -6.27 1.18
C SER A 97 -6.26 -5.82 -0.23
N LEU A 98 -5.38 -4.81 -0.31
CA LEU A 98 -4.79 -4.32 -1.55
C LEU A 98 -3.50 -5.09 -1.84
N ASP A 99 -3.40 -5.69 -3.02
CA ASP A 99 -2.16 -6.31 -3.47
C ASP A 99 -1.25 -5.25 -4.11
N THR A 100 -0.33 -4.72 -3.31
CA THR A 100 0.65 -3.71 -3.76
C THR A 100 1.80 -4.30 -4.56
N ALA A 101 1.97 -5.63 -4.58
CA ALA A 101 3.00 -6.29 -5.37
C ALA A 101 2.54 -6.54 -6.82
N ALA A 102 1.24 -6.71 -7.04
CA ALA A 102 0.63 -6.92 -8.35
C ALA A 102 0.17 -5.63 -9.05
N VAL A 103 0.76 -4.48 -8.70
CA VAL A 103 0.39 -3.18 -9.29
C VAL A 103 0.85 -3.10 -10.74
N THR A 104 -0.06 -2.71 -11.61
CA THR A 104 0.23 -2.34 -12.99
C THR A 104 0.38 -0.83 -13.09
N TRP A 105 1.57 -0.38 -13.49
CA TRP A 105 1.88 1.03 -13.69
C TRP A 105 1.86 1.40 -15.17
N VAL A 106 1.27 2.54 -15.48
CA VAL A 106 1.33 3.14 -16.81
C VAL A 106 2.00 4.50 -16.67
N TRP A 107 3.27 4.56 -17.07
CA TRP A 107 4.01 5.81 -17.16
C TRP A 107 4.22 6.20 -18.62
N THR A 108 3.96 7.45 -18.97
CA THR A 108 4.20 7.93 -20.34
C THR A 108 4.88 9.29 -20.40
N TYR A 109 5.64 9.48 -21.47
CA TYR A 109 6.12 10.78 -21.93
C TYR A 109 5.58 11.03 -23.33
N ASN A 110 4.84 12.14 -23.53
CA ASN A 110 4.18 12.44 -24.81
C ASN A 110 3.33 11.27 -25.36
N GLY A 111 2.67 10.52 -24.47
CA GLY A 111 1.84 9.37 -24.84
C GLY A 111 2.62 8.08 -25.16
N ILE A 112 3.95 8.11 -25.12
CA ILE A 112 4.81 6.93 -25.30
C ILE A 112 5.15 6.34 -23.93
N GLY A 113 4.92 5.04 -23.77
CA GLY A 113 5.26 4.30 -22.55
C GLY A 113 6.76 4.35 -22.24
N LEU A 114 7.10 4.57 -20.98
CA LEU A 114 8.49 4.53 -20.52
C LEU A 114 9.05 3.10 -20.63
N THR A 115 10.33 2.99 -21.02
CA THR A 115 11.03 1.70 -21.05
C THR A 115 11.43 1.24 -19.64
N SER A 116 11.76 -0.04 -19.47
CA SER A 116 12.26 -0.57 -18.19
C SER A 116 13.47 0.22 -17.67
N ASP A 117 14.41 0.57 -18.54
CA ASP A 117 15.60 1.34 -18.15
C ASP A 117 15.19 2.75 -17.70
N GLN A 118 14.27 3.40 -18.40
CA GLN A 118 13.77 4.73 -18.03
C GLN A 118 13.01 4.73 -16.71
N LEU A 119 12.31 3.63 -16.39
CA LEU A 119 11.61 3.46 -15.12
C LEU A 119 12.57 3.28 -13.94
N ALA A 120 13.74 2.67 -14.17
CA ALA A 120 14.75 2.37 -13.15
C ALA A 120 15.77 3.50 -12.92
N GLU A 121 15.78 4.51 -13.79
CA GLU A 121 16.66 5.69 -13.71
C GLU A 121 15.99 6.88 -13.01
N SER A 122 16.81 7.81 -12.53
CA SER A 122 16.28 9.06 -11.97
C SER A 122 15.58 9.90 -13.04
N PHE A 123 14.57 10.69 -12.65
CA PHE A 123 13.90 11.61 -13.58
C PHE A 123 14.88 12.58 -14.25
N SER A 124 15.96 12.99 -13.57
CA SER A 124 16.98 13.88 -14.11
C SER A 124 17.71 13.31 -15.33
N ALA A 125 17.87 11.99 -15.43
CA ALA A 125 18.66 11.37 -16.49
C ALA A 125 18.03 11.56 -17.89
N ASN A 126 16.70 11.44 -17.98
CA ASN A 126 15.99 11.41 -19.25
C ASN A 126 14.88 12.47 -19.36
N PHE A 127 14.44 13.03 -18.23
CA PHE A 127 13.21 13.83 -18.14
C PHE A 127 13.37 15.21 -17.52
N SER A 128 14.60 15.69 -17.30
CA SER A 128 14.85 17.06 -16.82
C SER A 128 14.08 18.11 -17.65
N GLY A 129 13.24 18.90 -16.97
CA GLY A 129 12.42 19.95 -17.59
C GLY A 129 11.20 19.45 -18.36
N LYS A 130 10.85 18.16 -18.26
CA LYS A 130 9.73 17.55 -18.98
C LYS A 130 8.55 17.28 -18.04
N THR A 131 7.40 17.01 -18.64
CA THR A 131 6.19 16.56 -17.94
C THR A 131 5.89 15.12 -18.33
N LEU A 132 5.69 14.27 -17.33
CA LEU A 132 5.30 12.86 -17.49
C LEU A 132 3.85 12.67 -17.05
N THR A 133 3.23 11.57 -17.46
CA THR A 133 1.97 11.12 -16.87
C THR A 133 2.12 9.76 -16.21
N VAL A 134 1.36 9.55 -15.14
CA VAL A 134 1.31 8.27 -14.41
C VAL A 134 -0.13 7.91 -14.05
N SER A 135 -0.46 6.63 -14.22
CA SER A 135 -1.63 6.00 -13.59
C SER A 135 -1.26 4.60 -13.12
N ALA A 136 -2.06 4.05 -12.21
CA ALA A 136 -1.85 2.73 -11.65
C ALA A 136 -3.17 1.95 -11.54
N SER A 137 -3.08 0.63 -11.63
CA SER A 137 -4.17 -0.29 -11.32
C SER A 137 -3.65 -1.40 -10.41
N ALA A 138 -4.41 -1.76 -9.39
CA ALA A 138 -4.01 -2.73 -8.39
C ALA A 138 -5.18 -3.64 -8.00
N PRO A 139 -4.95 -4.94 -7.78
CA PRO A 139 -6.00 -5.84 -7.34
C PRO A 139 -6.37 -5.62 -5.88
N VAL A 140 -7.67 -5.67 -5.59
CA VAL A 140 -8.22 -5.70 -4.23
C VAL A 140 -9.02 -6.97 -4.02
N THR A 141 -8.79 -7.63 -2.90
CA THR A 141 -9.58 -8.76 -2.42
C THR A 141 -10.44 -8.30 -1.24
N VAL A 142 -11.71 -8.68 -1.24
CA VAL A 142 -12.64 -8.43 -0.12
C VAL A 142 -13.10 -9.76 0.43
N SER A 143 -13.24 -9.85 1.75
CA SER A 143 -13.73 -11.04 2.43
C SER A 143 -14.78 -10.69 3.46
N SER A 144 -15.71 -11.62 3.68
CA SER A 144 -16.65 -11.56 4.79
C SER A 144 -15.94 -11.75 6.13
N LEU A 145 -16.67 -11.54 7.23
CA LEU A 145 -16.11 -11.58 8.59
C LEU A 145 -15.40 -12.89 8.94
N THR A 146 -15.88 -14.02 8.42
CA THR A 146 -15.31 -15.36 8.63
C THR A 146 -14.22 -15.72 7.61
N GLY A 147 -13.93 -14.84 6.65
CA GLY A 147 -12.98 -15.08 5.56
C GLY A 147 -13.58 -15.77 4.32
N ALA A 148 -14.82 -16.24 4.38
CA ALA A 148 -15.57 -16.78 3.25
C ALA A 148 -17.03 -16.28 3.27
N PRO A 149 -17.63 -16.03 2.10
CA PRO A 149 -17.01 -15.99 0.78
C PRO A 149 -16.03 -14.81 0.63
N THR A 150 -15.06 -14.96 -0.27
CA THR A 150 -14.24 -13.85 -0.78
C THR A 150 -14.81 -13.35 -2.09
N THR A 151 -14.41 -12.15 -2.54
CA THR A 151 -14.57 -11.74 -3.95
C THR A 151 -14.25 -12.90 -4.88
N SER A 152 -15.01 -13.08 -5.97
CA SER A 152 -14.84 -14.16 -6.98
C SER A 152 -13.53 -14.08 -7.79
N GLY A 153 -12.51 -13.42 -7.25
CA GLY A 153 -11.24 -13.05 -7.86
C GLY A 153 -10.87 -11.61 -7.49
N PRO A 154 -9.57 -11.26 -7.46
CA PRO A 154 -9.14 -9.89 -7.20
C PRO A 154 -9.80 -8.89 -8.15
N GLN A 155 -10.40 -7.83 -7.60
CA GLN A 155 -11.06 -6.77 -8.37
C GLN A 155 -10.07 -5.62 -8.59
N PRO A 156 -9.80 -5.21 -9.85
CA PRO A 156 -8.87 -4.11 -10.11
C PRO A 156 -9.49 -2.77 -9.70
N LEU A 157 -8.78 -2.01 -8.87
CA LEU A 157 -9.03 -0.59 -8.67
C LEU A 157 -8.00 0.24 -9.42
N SER A 158 -8.46 1.33 -10.03
CA SER A 158 -7.63 2.21 -10.83
C SER A 158 -7.51 3.59 -10.20
N SER A 159 -6.38 4.24 -10.43
CA SER A 159 -6.17 5.64 -10.09
C SER A 159 -6.67 6.56 -11.20
N ALA A 160 -6.74 7.85 -10.89
CA ALA A 160 -6.73 8.86 -11.93
C ALA A 160 -5.36 8.88 -12.66
N THR A 161 -5.31 9.55 -13.81
CA THR A 161 -4.04 9.88 -14.47
C THR A 161 -3.54 11.22 -13.96
N TYR A 162 -2.31 11.26 -13.47
CA TYR A 162 -1.66 12.46 -12.95
C TYR A 162 -0.56 12.93 -13.88
N SER A 163 -0.47 14.25 -14.11
CA SER A 163 0.71 14.87 -14.73
C SER A 163 1.74 15.22 -13.66
N LEU A 164 3.02 14.94 -13.93
CA LEU A 164 4.14 15.19 -13.03
C LEU A 164 5.18 16.05 -13.73
N VAL A 165 5.59 17.14 -13.09
CA VAL A 165 6.57 18.09 -13.63
C VAL A 165 7.95 17.77 -13.07
N VAL A 166 8.91 17.48 -13.95
CA VAL A 166 10.30 17.28 -13.58
C VAL A 166 11.04 18.61 -13.66
N PRO A 167 11.65 19.11 -12.57
CA PRO A 167 12.38 20.37 -12.62
C PRO A 167 13.61 20.24 -13.51
N VAL A 168 14.04 21.36 -14.10
CA VAL A 168 15.27 21.43 -14.90
C VAL A 168 16.47 21.18 -13.99
N ALA A 169 17.35 20.25 -14.38
CA ALA A 169 18.58 19.97 -13.65
C ALA A 169 19.50 21.21 -13.64
N PRO A 170 20.05 21.60 -12.48
CA PRO A 170 20.94 22.75 -12.41
C PRO A 170 22.27 22.45 -13.12
N THR A 171 22.77 23.45 -13.86
CA THR A 171 24.06 23.38 -14.56
C THR A 171 25.01 24.48 -14.09
N VAL A 172 26.28 24.15 -13.88
CA VAL A 172 27.36 25.12 -13.69
C VAL A 172 27.96 25.48 -15.04
N ARG A 173 28.17 26.77 -15.29
CA ARG A 173 28.87 27.27 -16.48
C ARG A 173 30.30 27.68 -16.13
N VAL A 174 31.28 27.16 -16.87
CA VAL A 174 32.69 27.56 -16.77
C VAL A 174 33.22 27.80 -18.18
N ASN A 175 33.72 29.01 -18.45
CA ASN A 175 34.30 29.39 -19.75
C ASN A 175 33.43 29.01 -20.97
N GLY A 176 32.10 29.17 -20.86
CA GLY A 176 31.15 28.85 -21.94
C GLY A 176 30.71 27.39 -22.04
N ALA A 177 31.37 26.46 -21.33
CA ALA A 177 30.94 25.07 -21.20
C ALA A 177 29.95 24.90 -20.03
N SER A 178 28.97 24.00 -20.17
CA SER A 178 27.96 23.71 -19.15
C SER A 178 28.15 22.29 -18.58
N PHE A 179 28.12 22.17 -17.25
CA PHE A 179 28.31 20.92 -16.51
C PHE A 179 27.10 20.68 -15.61
N ALA A 180 26.53 19.47 -15.62
CA ALA A 180 25.48 19.10 -14.67
C ALA A 180 26.08 18.98 -13.25
N ILE A 181 25.39 19.52 -12.24
CA ILE A 181 25.89 19.49 -10.85
C ILE A 181 25.72 18.10 -10.21
N ASN A 182 24.81 17.26 -10.74
CA ASN A 182 24.29 16.08 -10.04
C ASN A 182 24.31 14.79 -10.90
N SER A 183 25.19 14.68 -11.89
CA SER A 183 25.30 13.43 -12.66
C SER A 183 26.21 12.45 -11.90
N ASP A 184 25.61 11.42 -11.29
CA ASP A 184 26.27 10.43 -10.42
C ASP A 184 27.24 9.47 -11.14
N SER A 185 27.81 9.88 -12.28
CA SER A 185 28.91 9.17 -12.92
C SER A 185 30.25 9.78 -12.49
N HIS A 186 30.79 9.22 -11.41
CA HIS A 186 32.21 9.12 -11.07
C HIS A 186 33.22 10.04 -11.80
N LYS A 187 33.91 10.82 -10.95
CA LYS A 187 35.20 11.52 -11.13
C LYS A 187 35.13 12.91 -11.79
N PRO A 188 35.43 14.00 -11.06
CA PRO A 188 35.91 15.19 -11.73
C PRO A 188 37.23 14.80 -12.41
N ALA A 189 37.20 14.70 -13.74
CA ALA A 189 38.41 14.87 -14.52
C ALA A 189 38.89 16.30 -14.21
N LEU A 190 39.75 16.43 -13.21
CA LEU A 190 40.60 17.59 -13.05
C LEU A 190 41.36 17.70 -14.37
N VAL A 191 40.89 18.56 -15.26
CA VAL A 191 41.65 18.99 -16.42
C VAL A 191 42.90 19.64 -15.85
N ARG A 192 43.98 18.86 -15.79
CA ARG A 192 45.33 19.35 -15.60
C ARG A 192 45.52 20.36 -16.73
N ARG A 193 45.44 21.65 -16.42
CA ARG A 193 45.89 22.69 -17.35
C ARG A 193 47.35 22.39 -17.63
N ASN A 194 47.65 21.91 -18.83
CA ASN A 194 49.00 21.94 -19.36
C ASN A 194 49.25 23.39 -19.80
N SER A 195 49.46 24.28 -18.83
CA SER A 195 49.95 25.62 -19.11
C SER A 195 51.46 25.53 -19.19
N SER A 196 51.97 25.34 -20.41
CA SER A 196 53.33 25.75 -20.76
C SER A 196 53.39 27.29 -20.73
N SER A 197 53.56 27.86 -19.55
CA SER A 197 54.16 29.17 -19.30
C SER A 197 54.14 29.44 -17.81
N GLY A 198 55.30 29.85 -17.30
CA GLY A 198 55.71 29.70 -15.91
C GLY A 198 54.81 30.38 -14.87
N TRP A 199 54.58 29.65 -13.78
CA TRP A 199 54.22 30.26 -12.51
C TRP A 199 54.72 29.38 -11.36
N THR A 200 55.74 29.85 -10.64
CA THR A 200 56.28 29.25 -9.42
C THR A 200 55.63 29.93 -8.21
N GLY A 201 54.51 29.40 -7.75
CA GLY A 201 53.87 29.82 -6.50
C GLY A 201 53.01 28.68 -5.94
N PRO A 202 52.97 28.46 -4.61
CA PRO A 202 52.22 27.36 -4.04
C PRO A 202 50.72 27.56 -4.27
N ALA A 203 50.07 26.57 -4.88
CA ALA A 203 48.64 26.54 -5.13
C ALA A 203 47.88 26.64 -3.79
N ARG A 204 47.17 27.76 -3.59
CA ARG A 204 46.30 27.96 -2.44
C ARG A 204 44.95 27.31 -2.73
N LEU A 205 44.65 26.23 -2.01
CA LEU A 205 43.32 25.62 -1.97
C LEU A 205 42.33 26.64 -1.41
N VAL A 206 41.46 27.22 -2.25
CA VAL A 206 40.32 28.01 -1.76
C VAL A 206 39.12 27.08 -1.69
N THR A 207 38.96 26.43 -0.54
CA THR A 207 37.73 25.71 -0.20
C THR A 207 36.64 26.76 0.09
N ALA A 208 35.72 26.96 -0.85
CA ALA A 208 34.50 27.71 -0.56
C ALA A 208 33.57 26.81 0.28
N ILE A 209 33.68 26.90 1.61
CA ILE A 209 32.70 26.33 2.53
C ILE A 209 31.54 27.32 2.65
N THR A 210 30.44 27.08 1.93
CA THR A 210 29.18 27.78 2.21
C THR A 210 28.64 27.25 3.53
N ARG A 211 28.84 28.01 4.62
CA ARG A 211 28.22 27.73 5.92
C ARG A 211 26.76 28.17 5.89
N SER A 212 25.85 27.23 6.16
CA SER A 212 24.45 27.51 6.50
C SER A 212 24.36 28.40 7.76
N PRO A 213 23.47 29.39 7.83
CA PRO A 213 23.29 30.17 9.04
C PRO A 213 22.48 29.36 10.06
N LEU A 214 23.16 28.91 11.12
CA LEU A 214 22.52 28.33 12.30
C LEU A 214 22.04 29.46 13.24
N THR A 215 20.77 29.32 13.61
CA THR A 215 19.97 29.99 14.63
C THR A 215 20.77 30.43 15.88
N ARG A 216 20.68 31.73 16.26
CA ARG A 216 21.21 32.24 17.54
C ARG A 216 20.07 32.44 18.54
N LEU A 217 19.90 31.47 19.43
CA LEU A 217 19.07 31.57 20.64
C LEU A 217 19.88 32.12 21.82
N HIS A 218 19.18 32.87 22.69
CA HIS A 218 19.56 33.57 23.92
C HIS A 218 20.56 32.89 24.89
N ARG A 219 21.34 33.69 25.65
CA ARG A 219 21.12 33.97 27.11
C ARG A 219 22.38 34.49 27.85
N GLY A 220 22.15 35.44 28.78
CA GLY A 220 22.95 35.68 30.02
C GLY A 220 23.95 36.87 29.98
N SER A 221 23.64 38.08 30.47
CA SER A 221 23.52 38.57 31.88
C SER A 221 24.86 38.83 32.60
N ARG A 222 25.24 40.11 32.85
CA ARG A 222 25.68 40.61 34.18
C ARG A 222 25.95 42.13 34.26
N LEU A 223 25.18 42.77 35.16
CA LEU A 223 25.48 43.82 36.16
C LEU A 223 26.24 45.13 35.80
N THR A 224 25.51 46.21 36.10
CA THR A 224 25.85 47.61 36.43
C THR A 224 26.93 47.77 37.53
N PRO A 225 27.59 48.95 37.66
CA PRO A 225 27.04 50.03 38.49
C PRO A 225 27.26 51.50 38.03
N GLN A 226 26.36 52.33 38.58
CA GLN A 226 26.31 53.79 38.79
C GLN A 226 27.60 54.66 38.72
N ARG A 227 27.44 55.91 38.24
CA ARG A 227 27.42 57.18 39.03
C ARG A 227 27.04 58.38 38.13
N ALA A 228 26.05 59.19 38.50
CA ALA A 228 26.17 60.58 39.01
C ALA A 228 26.99 61.50 38.09
N SER A 229 26.46 62.58 37.52
CA SER A 229 25.56 63.63 38.05
C SER A 229 24.61 64.16 36.98
#